data_AF-A0A2B8B2T8-F1
#
_entry.id   AF-A0A2B8B2T8-F1
#
_cell.length_a   1.000
_cell.length_b   1.000
_cell.length_c   1.000
_cell.angle_alpha   90.00
_cell.angle_beta   90.00
_cell.angle_gamma   90.00
#
_symmetry.space_group_name_H-M   'P 1'
#
loop_
_entity.id
_entity.type
_entity.pdbx_description
1 polymer ?
#
loop_
_entity_poly.entity_id
_entity_poly.type
_entity_poly.pdbx_seq_one_letter_code
_entity_poly.pdbx_strand_id
1 'polypeptide(L)'
;MSLSVVIPHYRQLRCLDLTLGALADRSPDPGPFEVLVVDDDSGDGVAPVVARHRDRLPVRLLRQPVNRGRAAARNRGAAEASGERLLFLDADSLADPALLAAHARFHRTHPDKVLLGARREGDWGAAAGAPAVRAGEGRGPAYGQDMRYRTGLDPAAFDRHPVPWIFGYSHNMSVPADAFRACGGFDEAFAGWGHEDLELSYRLFTAAGRAPGHFRFDPDALCHHLPHFRRERDNWAQAERMLPYITEKHRGLETEFVEEGPLSVCDTLPVYLRRLRLLHAAVPGAARDEALAALPAPLAPGRLVVGAGLAKRSWEPAEGGPVELIDHRPPESGEAPGLVGIHLPYPDHRFADLVNLDLWRVLTPEHLSRLILEGLRVARAVYLCHTKSVPGAAAAGLAGDPEYVCDLLAACCDARVVHDGERAAVIRAKRR
;
A
#
# COMPACT_ATOMS: atom_id res chain seq x y z
N MET A 1 -2.25 20.84 -21.64
CA MET A 1 -1.96 19.64 -20.84
C MET A 1 -1.33 18.59 -21.72
N SER A 2 -0.10 18.16 -21.38
CA SER A 2 0.63 17.13 -22.12
C SER A 2 0.81 15.84 -21.29
N LEU A 3 0.77 14.68 -21.96
CA LEU A 3 1.01 13.37 -21.36
C LEU A 3 2.35 12.77 -21.85
N SER A 4 3.12 12.14 -20.97
CA SER A 4 4.17 11.20 -21.36
C SER A 4 3.76 9.80 -20.93
N VAL A 5 3.50 8.93 -21.90
CA VAL A 5 3.20 7.52 -21.67
C VAL A 5 4.51 6.77 -21.49
N VAL A 6 4.74 6.20 -20.32
CA VAL A 6 5.98 5.48 -19.97
C VAL A 6 5.68 3.99 -19.93
N ILE A 7 6.32 3.24 -20.85
CA ILE A 7 6.11 1.81 -21.04
C ILE A 7 7.40 1.05 -20.74
N PRO A 8 7.54 0.40 -19.56
CA PRO A 8 8.65 -0.50 -19.31
C PRO A 8 8.48 -1.79 -20.12
N HIS A 9 9.55 -2.26 -20.76
CA HIS A 9 9.54 -3.45 -21.60
C HIS A 9 10.72 -4.37 -21.27
N TYR A 10 10.42 -5.67 -21.09
CA TYR A 10 11.44 -6.71 -20.99
C TYR A 10 10.98 -7.99 -21.71
N ARG A 11 11.64 -8.32 -22.83
CA ARG A 11 11.51 -9.58 -23.59
C ARG A 11 10.06 -9.97 -23.98
N GLN A 12 9.16 -9.00 -24.12
CA GLN A 12 7.76 -9.20 -24.51
C GLN A 12 7.45 -8.51 -25.85
N LEU A 13 8.28 -8.75 -26.87
CA LEU A 13 8.24 -8.03 -28.16
C LEU A 13 6.85 -8.04 -28.83
N ARG A 14 6.13 -9.17 -28.77
CA ARG A 14 4.80 -9.27 -29.37
C ARG A 14 3.77 -8.45 -28.60
N CYS A 15 3.81 -8.50 -27.27
CA CYS A 15 2.92 -7.68 -26.44
C CYS A 15 3.18 -6.19 -26.73
N LEU A 16 4.45 -5.77 -26.76
CA LEU A 16 4.82 -4.39 -27.04
C LEU A 16 4.28 -3.91 -28.39
N ASP A 17 4.42 -4.74 -29.43
CA ASP A 17 3.91 -4.43 -30.78
C ASP A 17 2.40 -4.19 -30.77
N LEU A 18 1.65 -5.01 -30.05
CA LEU A 18 0.19 -4.90 -29.92
C LEU A 18 -0.21 -3.69 -29.07
N THR A 19 0.49 -3.43 -27.97
CA THR A 19 0.28 -2.25 -27.11
C THR A 19 0.51 -0.96 -27.88
N LEU A 20 1.59 -0.86 -28.65
CA LEU A 20 1.85 0.29 -29.51
C LEU A 20 0.81 0.43 -30.62
N GLY A 21 0.38 -0.69 -31.22
CA GLY A 21 -0.72 -0.69 -32.19
C GLY A 21 -2.02 -0.11 -31.60
N ALA A 22 -2.42 -0.58 -30.41
CA ALA A 22 -3.61 -0.11 -29.73
C ALA A 22 -3.54 1.39 -29.34
N LEU A 23 -2.36 1.89 -28.95
CA LEU A 23 -2.16 3.31 -28.66
C LEU A 23 -2.26 4.20 -29.91
N ALA A 24 -1.93 3.67 -31.09
CA ALA A 24 -2.06 4.39 -32.34
C ALA A 24 -3.52 4.67 -32.70
N ASP A 25 -4.44 3.78 -32.29
CA ASP A 25 -5.87 3.87 -32.53
C ASP A 25 -6.56 4.65 -31.40
N ARG A 26 -6.39 5.99 -31.42
CA ARG A 26 -6.91 6.92 -30.40
C ARG A 26 -8.13 7.71 -30.86
N SER A 27 -9.16 7.75 -30.02
CA SER A 27 -10.36 8.55 -30.24
C SER A 27 -11.15 8.69 -28.93
N PRO A 28 -11.51 9.90 -28.48
CA PRO A 28 -11.25 11.20 -29.13
C PRO A 28 -9.77 11.64 -29.03
N ASP A 29 -9.42 12.78 -29.63
CA ASP A 29 -8.06 13.32 -29.58
C ASP A 29 -7.63 13.62 -28.12
N PRO A 30 -6.55 13.01 -27.61
CA PRO A 30 -6.05 13.29 -26.26
C PRO A 30 -5.37 14.65 -26.12
N GLY A 31 -5.01 15.32 -27.22
CA GLY A 31 -4.10 16.47 -27.22
C GLY A 31 -2.63 16.02 -27.24
N PRO A 32 -1.68 16.89 -26.88
CA PRO A 32 -0.25 16.58 -26.98
C PRO A 32 0.17 15.41 -26.07
N PHE A 33 0.85 14.42 -26.64
CA PHE A 33 1.46 13.33 -25.87
C PHE A 33 2.74 12.81 -26.53
N GLU A 34 3.56 12.11 -25.77
CA GLU A 34 4.66 11.27 -26.26
C GLU A 34 4.58 9.87 -25.67
N VAL A 35 5.23 8.90 -26.32
CA VAL A 35 5.35 7.52 -25.82
C VAL A 35 6.83 7.18 -25.64
N LEU A 36 7.19 6.77 -24.43
CA LEU A 36 8.54 6.39 -24.05
C LEU A 36 8.57 4.90 -23.75
N VAL A 37 9.06 4.11 -24.71
CA VAL A 37 9.33 2.69 -24.51
C VAL A 37 10.70 2.56 -23.86
N VAL A 38 10.76 2.02 -22.66
CA VAL A 38 12.00 1.78 -21.93
C VAL A 38 12.32 0.30 -21.97
N ASP A 39 13.27 -0.06 -22.83
CA ASP A 39 13.76 -1.43 -22.97
C ASP A 39 14.78 -1.75 -21.87
N ASP A 40 14.46 -2.74 -21.05
CA ASP A 40 15.26 -3.17 -19.89
C ASP A 40 16.12 -4.40 -20.23
N ASP A 41 16.98 -4.26 -21.25
CA ASP A 41 17.91 -5.29 -21.75
C ASP A 41 17.23 -6.48 -22.47
N SER A 42 16.46 -6.19 -23.53
CA SER A 42 15.81 -7.23 -24.35
C SER A 42 16.55 -7.62 -25.63
N GLY A 43 17.77 -7.10 -25.85
CA GLY A 43 18.53 -7.29 -27.08
C GLY A 43 17.97 -6.52 -28.29
N ASP A 44 18.39 -6.88 -29.50
CA ASP A 44 18.18 -6.04 -30.69
C ASP A 44 16.79 -6.16 -31.35
N GLY A 45 15.97 -7.10 -30.90
CA GLY A 45 14.62 -7.30 -31.44
C GLY A 45 13.64 -6.14 -31.17
N VAL A 46 13.91 -5.29 -30.18
CA VAL A 46 13.00 -4.21 -29.76
C VAL A 46 12.99 -3.02 -30.71
N ALA A 47 14.15 -2.66 -31.30
CA ALA A 47 14.26 -1.47 -32.14
C ALA A 47 13.40 -1.56 -33.42
N PRO A 48 13.38 -2.70 -34.16
CA PRO A 48 12.48 -2.89 -35.28
C PRO A 48 11.00 -2.84 -34.89
N VAL A 49 10.62 -3.30 -33.68
CA VAL A 49 9.24 -3.23 -33.20
C VAL A 49 8.80 -1.78 -33.04
N VAL A 50 9.56 -0.98 -32.30
CA VAL A 50 9.23 0.44 -32.07
C VAL A 50 9.23 1.24 -33.36
N ALA A 51 10.17 0.95 -34.28
CA ALA A 51 10.29 1.67 -35.54
C ALA A 51 9.02 1.61 -36.41
N ARG A 52 8.28 0.48 -36.41
CA ARG A 52 7.03 0.31 -37.17
C ARG A 52 5.91 1.26 -36.77
N HIS A 53 5.97 1.81 -35.55
CA HIS A 53 4.91 2.65 -35.00
C HIS A 53 5.23 4.15 -35.05
N ARG A 54 6.46 4.54 -35.43
CA ARG A 54 6.92 5.95 -35.41
C ARG A 54 6.13 6.89 -36.32
N ASP A 55 5.54 6.37 -37.40
CA ASP A 55 4.74 7.18 -38.33
C ASP A 55 3.33 7.48 -37.79
N ARG A 56 2.85 6.71 -36.80
CA ARG A 56 1.50 6.82 -36.22
C ARG A 56 1.51 7.33 -34.78
N LEU A 57 2.66 7.17 -34.10
CA LEU A 57 2.87 7.51 -32.70
C LEU A 57 4.14 8.34 -32.50
N PRO A 58 4.09 9.37 -31.64
CA PRO A 58 5.29 10.08 -31.16
C PRO A 58 6.08 9.20 -30.18
N VAL A 59 6.61 8.07 -30.65
CA VAL A 59 7.27 7.05 -29.84
C VAL A 59 8.79 7.12 -29.89
N ARG A 60 9.43 7.09 -28.72
CA ARG A 60 10.88 7.04 -28.52
C ARG A 60 11.24 5.73 -27.80
N LEU A 61 12.38 5.15 -28.19
CA LEU A 61 12.96 3.99 -27.54
C LEU A 61 14.14 4.43 -26.67
N LEU A 62 14.13 4.05 -25.40
CA LEU A 62 15.19 4.26 -24.42
C LEU A 62 15.73 2.87 -24.02
N ARG A 63 17.03 2.60 -24.17
CA ARG A 63 17.61 1.28 -23.91
C ARG A 63 18.50 1.25 -22.67
N GLN A 64 18.20 0.38 -21.71
CA GLN A 64 19.07 0.09 -20.57
C GLN A 64 20.15 -0.92 -20.98
N PRO A 65 21.40 -0.72 -20.56
CA PRO A 65 22.50 -1.62 -20.91
C PRO A 65 22.46 -2.95 -20.14
N VAL A 66 21.75 -2.96 -19.01
CA VAL A 66 21.56 -4.12 -18.14
C VAL A 66 20.13 -4.09 -17.60
N ASN A 67 19.56 -5.26 -17.35
CA ASN A 67 18.25 -5.36 -16.70
C ASN A 67 18.34 -4.81 -15.27
N ARG A 68 17.57 -3.77 -14.97
CA ARG A 68 17.48 -3.12 -13.64
C ARG A 68 16.09 -3.25 -13.01
N GLY A 69 15.18 -3.95 -13.68
CA GLY A 69 13.82 -4.11 -13.23
C GLY A 69 12.91 -2.94 -13.62
N ARG A 70 11.61 -3.18 -13.47
CA ARG A 70 10.52 -2.28 -13.87
C ARG A 70 10.56 -0.91 -13.18
N ALA A 71 10.97 -0.84 -11.91
CA ALA A 71 11.04 0.42 -11.16
C ALA A 71 12.06 1.37 -11.81
N ALA A 72 13.27 0.86 -12.07
CA ALA A 72 14.32 1.61 -12.76
C ALA A 72 13.93 1.97 -14.19
N ALA A 73 13.28 1.06 -14.92
CA ALA A 73 12.79 1.34 -16.27
C ALA A 73 11.75 2.47 -16.28
N ARG A 74 10.78 2.46 -15.36
CA ARG A 74 9.78 3.54 -15.24
C ARG A 74 10.41 4.87 -14.81
N ASN A 75 11.35 4.86 -13.87
CA ASN A 75 12.10 6.06 -13.47
C ASN A 75 12.87 6.67 -14.63
N ARG A 76 13.56 5.85 -15.41
CA ARG A 76 14.27 6.30 -16.60
C ARG A 76 13.33 6.95 -17.61
N GLY A 77 12.18 6.34 -17.88
CA GLY A 77 11.17 6.93 -18.76
C GLY A 77 10.65 8.26 -18.22
N ALA A 78 10.35 8.33 -16.91
CA ALA A 78 9.89 9.54 -16.26
C ALA A 78 10.94 10.68 -16.25
N ALA A 79 12.23 10.35 -16.21
CA ALA A 79 13.31 11.33 -16.29
C ALA A 79 13.44 11.95 -17.69
N GLU A 80 13.13 11.18 -18.74
CA GLU A 80 13.17 11.60 -20.15
C GLU A 80 11.85 12.21 -20.65
N ALA A 81 10.82 12.19 -19.79
CA ALA A 81 9.49 12.69 -20.08
C ALA A 81 9.41 14.21 -20.04
N SER A 82 8.84 14.77 -21.10
CA SER A 82 8.54 16.20 -21.26
C SER A 82 7.09 16.56 -20.88
N GLY A 83 6.23 15.56 -20.67
CA GLY A 83 4.83 15.72 -20.31
C GLY A 83 4.64 16.28 -18.91
N GLU A 84 3.60 17.10 -18.75
CA GLU A 84 3.18 17.60 -17.44
C GLU A 84 2.60 16.46 -16.56
N ARG A 85 2.10 15.40 -17.20
CA ARG A 85 1.62 14.18 -16.53
C ARG A 85 2.35 12.97 -17.06
N LEU A 86 2.69 12.07 -16.14
CA LEU A 86 3.20 10.74 -16.46
C LEU A 86 2.03 9.78 -16.47
N LEU A 87 1.89 8.99 -17.52
CA LEU A 87 0.98 7.85 -17.59
C LEU A 87 1.81 6.58 -17.69
N PHE A 88 1.81 5.78 -16.64
CA PHE A 88 2.44 4.46 -16.66
C PHE A 88 1.47 3.45 -17.28
N LEU A 89 1.96 2.70 -18.25
CA LEU A 89 1.23 1.66 -18.96
C LEU A 89 2.17 0.48 -19.20
N ASP A 90 1.73 -0.75 -18.97
CA ASP A 90 2.59 -1.92 -19.21
C ASP A 90 2.68 -2.27 -20.70
N ALA A 91 3.75 -2.95 -21.09
CA ALA A 91 3.99 -3.37 -22.49
C ALA A 91 3.06 -4.49 -22.98
N ASP A 92 2.10 -4.91 -22.17
CA ASP A 92 1.08 -5.90 -22.45
C ASP A 92 -0.35 -5.37 -22.24
N SER A 93 -0.53 -4.05 -22.30
CA SER A 93 -1.84 -3.40 -22.24
C SER A 93 -2.37 -3.02 -23.63
N LEU A 94 -3.56 -3.49 -24.00
CA LEU A 94 -4.32 -2.94 -25.13
C LEU A 94 -5.15 -1.76 -24.64
N ALA A 95 -4.72 -0.54 -24.95
CA ALA A 95 -5.42 0.67 -24.55
C ALA A 95 -6.78 0.82 -25.24
N ASP A 96 -7.79 1.31 -24.51
CA ASP A 96 -9.00 1.86 -25.13
C ASP A 96 -8.66 3.11 -25.98
N PRO A 97 -9.24 3.33 -27.18
CA PRO A 97 -9.08 4.56 -27.92
C PRO A 97 -9.36 5.79 -27.08
N ALA A 98 -10.27 5.68 -26.11
CA ALA A 98 -10.58 6.76 -25.19
C ALA A 98 -9.60 6.88 -24.02
N LEU A 99 -8.71 5.90 -23.77
CA LEU A 99 -7.82 5.86 -22.58
C LEU A 99 -6.98 7.13 -22.46
N LEU A 100 -6.22 7.49 -23.50
CA LEU A 100 -5.36 8.68 -23.46
C LEU A 100 -6.19 9.95 -23.24
N ALA A 101 -7.35 10.05 -23.91
CA ALA A 101 -8.22 11.20 -23.79
C ALA A 101 -8.91 11.28 -22.42
N ALA A 102 -9.22 10.14 -21.79
CA ALA A 102 -9.77 10.05 -20.45
C ALA A 102 -8.75 10.56 -19.41
N HIS A 103 -7.50 10.07 -19.48
CA HIS A 103 -6.41 10.58 -18.64
C HIS A 103 -6.17 12.07 -18.85
N ALA A 104 -6.06 12.53 -20.10
CA ALA A 104 -5.86 13.95 -20.40
C ALA A 104 -7.01 14.82 -19.90
N ARG A 105 -8.27 14.39 -20.11
CA ARG A 105 -9.46 15.10 -19.65
C ARG A 105 -9.53 15.20 -18.13
N PHE A 106 -9.22 14.11 -17.44
CA PHE A 106 -9.19 14.09 -15.98
C PHE A 106 -8.20 15.11 -15.43
N HIS A 107 -6.96 15.09 -15.92
CA HIS A 107 -5.92 15.96 -15.37
C HIS A 107 -6.15 17.45 -15.72
N ARG A 108 -6.91 17.75 -16.79
CA ARG A 108 -7.34 19.14 -17.07
C ARG A 108 -8.25 19.70 -15.98
N THR A 109 -9.05 18.86 -15.35
CA THR A 109 -9.97 19.25 -14.27
C THR A 109 -9.40 19.02 -12.87
N HIS A 110 -8.45 18.09 -12.75
CA HIS A 110 -7.84 17.69 -11.49
C HIS A 110 -6.31 17.61 -11.63
N PRO A 111 -5.64 18.75 -11.84
CA PRO A 111 -4.23 18.77 -12.18
C PRO A 111 -3.32 18.20 -11.08
N ASP A 112 -3.77 18.19 -9.84
CA ASP A 112 -3.02 17.80 -8.65
C ASP A 112 -3.27 16.35 -8.21
N LYS A 113 -4.12 15.58 -8.91
CA LYS A 113 -4.58 14.27 -8.45
C LYS A 113 -3.96 13.10 -9.20
N VAL A 114 -3.94 11.94 -8.55
CA VAL A 114 -3.62 10.65 -9.19
C VAL A 114 -4.87 10.05 -9.80
N LEU A 115 -4.77 9.57 -11.04
CA LEU A 115 -5.85 8.81 -11.69
C LEU A 115 -5.42 7.36 -11.94
N LEU A 116 -6.23 6.45 -11.41
CA LEU A 116 -6.22 5.03 -11.70
C LEU A 116 -7.19 4.74 -12.84
N GLY A 117 -6.73 4.06 -13.87
CA GLY A 117 -7.59 3.58 -14.96
C GLY A 117 -8.03 2.14 -14.76
N ALA A 118 -9.10 1.73 -15.44
CA ALA A 118 -9.57 0.35 -15.41
C ALA A 118 -8.64 -0.61 -16.17
N ARG A 119 -8.59 -1.84 -15.68
CA ARG A 119 -7.92 -2.97 -16.31
C ARG A 119 -8.87 -4.16 -16.35
N ARG A 120 -8.93 -4.82 -17.51
CA ARG A 120 -9.63 -6.10 -17.68
C ARG A 120 -8.66 -7.17 -18.13
N GLU A 121 -8.78 -8.40 -17.61
CA GLU A 121 -7.97 -9.52 -18.07
C GLU A 121 -8.49 -10.08 -19.39
N GLY A 122 -7.64 -10.14 -20.41
CA GLY A 122 -7.95 -10.79 -21.68
C GLY A 122 -7.87 -12.32 -21.58
N ASP A 123 -8.76 -13.02 -22.29
CA ASP A 123 -8.75 -14.48 -22.38
C ASP A 123 -7.84 -14.98 -23.52
N TRP A 124 -7.22 -16.16 -23.35
CA TRP A 124 -6.36 -16.76 -24.38
C TRP A 124 -7.11 -17.08 -25.68
N GLY A 125 -8.34 -17.61 -25.57
CA GLY A 125 -9.21 -17.90 -26.72
C GLY A 125 -9.63 -16.64 -27.45
N ALA A 126 -9.90 -15.56 -26.70
CA ALA A 126 -10.14 -14.23 -27.26
C ALA A 126 -8.93 -13.68 -28.04
N ALA A 127 -7.74 -13.73 -27.44
CA ALA A 127 -6.51 -13.25 -28.07
C ALA A 127 -6.04 -14.14 -29.25
N ALA A 128 -6.32 -15.45 -29.18
CA ALA A 128 -5.98 -16.38 -30.24
C ALA A 128 -7.01 -16.37 -31.39
N GLY A 129 -8.29 -16.14 -31.10
CA GLY A 129 -9.38 -16.25 -32.08
C GLY A 129 -9.73 -14.96 -32.82
N ALA A 130 -9.24 -13.80 -32.38
CA ALA A 130 -9.54 -12.50 -32.99
C ALA A 130 -8.36 -11.97 -33.83
N PRO A 131 -8.42 -12.05 -35.18
CA PRO A 131 -7.37 -11.53 -36.07
C PRO A 131 -7.05 -10.05 -35.80
N ALA A 132 -8.08 -9.27 -35.46
CA ALA A 132 -7.95 -7.86 -35.12
C ALA A 132 -7.07 -7.68 -33.86
N VAL A 133 -7.32 -8.42 -32.78
CA VAL A 133 -6.47 -8.39 -31.56
C VAL A 133 -5.04 -8.81 -31.86
N ARG A 134 -4.84 -9.79 -32.75
CA ARG A 134 -3.50 -10.18 -33.21
C ARG A 134 -2.85 -9.12 -34.09
N ALA A 135 -3.60 -8.26 -34.76
CA ALA A 135 -3.10 -7.13 -35.52
C ALA A 135 -2.90 -5.86 -34.67
N GLY A 136 -3.30 -5.89 -33.39
CA GLY A 136 -3.31 -4.71 -32.51
C GLY A 136 -4.53 -3.82 -32.72
N GLU A 137 -5.51 -4.28 -33.50
CA GLU A 137 -6.73 -3.57 -33.88
C GLU A 137 -7.91 -4.13 -33.06
N GLY A 138 -8.47 -3.35 -32.15
CA GLY A 138 -9.64 -3.77 -31.35
C GLY A 138 -9.34 -4.71 -30.17
N ARG A 139 -10.41 -5.07 -29.42
CA ARG A 139 -10.31 -5.81 -28.14
C ARG A 139 -11.00 -7.16 -28.22
N GLY A 140 -10.33 -8.19 -27.72
CA GLY A 140 -10.92 -9.51 -27.54
C GLY A 140 -11.84 -9.54 -26.32
N PRO A 141 -12.73 -10.55 -26.21
CA PRO A 141 -13.48 -10.77 -24.98
C PRO A 141 -12.54 -10.78 -23.75
N ALA A 142 -12.91 -9.98 -22.75
CA ALA A 142 -12.28 -10.02 -21.44
C ALA A 142 -13.04 -10.98 -20.53
N TYR A 143 -12.32 -11.63 -19.62
CA TYR A 143 -12.95 -12.40 -18.56
C TYR A 143 -12.85 -11.64 -17.24
N GLY A 144 -14.00 -11.52 -16.55
CA GLY A 144 -14.11 -10.80 -15.29
C GLY A 144 -14.14 -9.28 -15.44
N GLN A 145 -14.30 -8.62 -14.29
CA GLN A 145 -14.26 -7.17 -14.16
C GLN A 145 -12.89 -6.73 -13.66
N ASP A 146 -12.68 -5.41 -13.55
CA ASP A 146 -11.52 -4.88 -12.86
C ASP A 146 -11.43 -5.49 -11.44
N MET A 147 -10.22 -5.88 -11.03
CA MET A 147 -9.99 -6.54 -9.75
C MET A 147 -10.47 -5.72 -8.56
N ARG A 148 -10.57 -4.40 -8.68
CA ARG A 148 -11.04 -3.50 -7.62
C ARG A 148 -12.52 -3.69 -7.30
N TYR A 149 -13.32 -4.20 -8.23
CA TYR A 149 -14.71 -4.57 -7.92
C TYR A 149 -14.83 -5.78 -6.98
N ARG A 150 -13.78 -6.59 -6.83
CA ARG A 150 -13.78 -7.74 -5.90
C ARG A 150 -13.82 -7.30 -4.43
N THR A 151 -13.46 -6.06 -4.13
CA THR A 151 -13.55 -5.49 -2.77
C THR A 151 -14.92 -4.86 -2.50
N GLY A 152 -15.91 -5.07 -3.38
CA GLY A 152 -17.21 -4.39 -3.27
C GLY A 152 -17.14 -2.88 -3.54
N LEU A 153 -16.05 -2.41 -4.16
CA LEU A 153 -15.82 -0.99 -4.41
C LEU A 153 -16.88 -0.40 -5.35
N ASP A 154 -17.49 0.69 -4.92
CA ASP A 154 -18.30 1.57 -5.76
C ASP A 154 -17.39 2.65 -6.40
N PRO A 155 -17.25 2.70 -7.74
CA PRO A 155 -16.47 3.75 -8.41
C PRO A 155 -16.93 5.16 -8.05
N ALA A 156 -18.23 5.36 -7.81
CA ALA A 156 -18.78 6.67 -7.44
C ALA A 156 -18.39 7.11 -6.02
N ALA A 157 -17.97 6.17 -5.17
CA ALA A 157 -17.51 6.42 -3.81
C ALA A 157 -15.98 6.34 -3.67
N PHE A 158 -15.24 6.08 -4.76
CA PHE A 158 -13.79 5.87 -4.72
C PHE A 158 -13.03 7.05 -4.10
N ASP A 159 -13.47 8.28 -4.37
CA ASP A 159 -12.83 9.49 -3.86
C ASP A 159 -12.97 9.70 -2.34
N ARG A 160 -13.81 8.91 -1.69
CA ARG A 160 -14.00 8.86 -0.24
C ARG A 160 -13.37 7.62 0.38
N HIS A 161 -12.80 6.72 -0.43
CA HIS A 161 -12.16 5.52 0.08
C HIS A 161 -10.98 5.92 0.98
N PRO A 162 -10.92 5.48 2.25
CA PRO A 162 -9.95 6.03 3.21
C PRO A 162 -8.52 5.60 2.92
N VAL A 163 -8.31 4.55 2.11
CA VAL A 163 -7.00 3.98 1.78
C VAL A 163 -6.87 3.73 0.27
N PRO A 164 -7.06 4.75 -0.58
CA PRO A 164 -7.18 4.55 -2.03
C PRO A 164 -5.84 4.16 -2.68
N TRP A 165 -4.73 4.41 -1.99
CA TRP A 165 -3.36 4.08 -2.42
C TRP A 165 -3.12 2.59 -2.61
N ILE A 166 -3.90 1.72 -1.93
CA ILE A 166 -3.79 0.26 -2.04
C ILE A 166 -4.14 -0.25 -3.45
N PHE A 167 -4.81 0.59 -4.24
CA PHE A 167 -5.25 0.33 -5.60
C PHE A 167 -4.31 0.89 -6.67
N GLY A 168 -3.20 1.49 -6.27
CA GLY A 168 -2.25 2.14 -7.14
C GLY A 168 -1.44 1.16 -7.99
N TYR A 169 -2.06 0.63 -9.04
CA TYR A 169 -1.41 -0.28 -9.98
C TYR A 169 -0.85 0.49 -11.18
N SER A 170 0.48 0.54 -11.29
CA SER A 170 1.17 1.33 -12.32
C SER A 170 0.98 0.80 -13.76
N HIS A 171 0.29 -0.34 -13.91
CA HIS A 171 -0.18 -0.88 -15.19
C HIS A 171 -1.07 0.08 -15.97
N ASN A 172 -1.85 0.92 -15.29
CA ASN A 172 -2.70 1.94 -15.90
C ASN A 172 -2.96 3.06 -14.89
N MET A 173 -1.93 3.88 -14.64
CA MET A 173 -1.97 4.93 -13.63
C MET A 173 -1.28 6.18 -14.14
N SER A 174 -1.91 7.33 -13.92
CA SER A 174 -1.32 8.63 -14.26
C SER A 174 -1.20 9.54 -13.07
N VAL A 175 -0.09 10.28 -13.02
CA VAL A 175 0.32 11.12 -11.90
C VAL A 175 0.83 12.48 -12.38
N PRO A 176 0.71 13.55 -11.58
CA PRO A 176 1.44 14.80 -11.81
C PRO A 176 2.95 14.54 -11.84
N ALA A 177 3.63 15.00 -12.89
CA ALA A 177 5.06 14.72 -13.07
C ALA A 177 5.92 15.38 -11.97
N ASP A 178 5.50 16.54 -11.48
CA ASP A 178 6.09 17.23 -10.33
C ASP A 178 5.87 16.46 -9.03
N ALA A 179 4.66 15.95 -8.76
CA ALA A 179 4.39 15.11 -7.59
C ALA A 179 5.22 13.81 -7.60
N PHE A 180 5.34 13.15 -8.76
CA PHE A 180 6.19 11.97 -8.93
C PHE A 180 7.67 12.28 -8.65
N ARG A 181 8.18 13.40 -9.16
CA ARG A 181 9.57 13.82 -8.90
C ARG A 181 9.78 14.21 -7.44
N ALA A 182 8.83 14.94 -6.86
CA ALA A 182 8.89 15.40 -5.47
C ALA A 182 8.88 14.24 -4.47
N CYS A 183 8.16 13.15 -4.77
CA CYS A 183 8.19 11.97 -3.92
C CYS A 183 9.43 11.08 -4.16
N GLY A 184 10.22 11.32 -5.21
CA GLY A 184 11.46 10.59 -5.52
C GLY A 184 11.32 9.46 -6.54
N GLY A 185 10.21 9.39 -7.28
CA GLY A 185 9.93 8.34 -8.27
C GLY A 185 9.74 6.95 -7.65
N PHE A 186 9.79 5.89 -8.44
CA PHE A 186 9.76 4.50 -7.93
C PHE A 186 11.03 4.21 -7.12
N ASP A 187 10.90 3.42 -6.06
CA ASP A 187 12.07 2.90 -5.35
C ASP A 187 12.68 1.73 -6.14
N GLU A 188 13.92 1.89 -6.57
CA GLU A 188 14.63 0.90 -7.39
C GLU A 188 15.13 -0.31 -6.59
N ALA A 189 15.01 -0.30 -5.25
CA ALA A 189 15.21 -1.50 -4.44
C ALA A 189 14.20 -2.61 -4.78
N PHE A 190 13.03 -2.25 -5.33
CA PHE A 190 12.07 -3.20 -5.91
C PHE A 190 12.52 -3.65 -7.32
N ALA A 191 13.62 -4.41 -7.36
CA ALA A 191 14.21 -4.93 -8.60
C ALA A 191 13.46 -6.15 -9.18
N GLY A 192 12.57 -6.78 -8.39
CA GLY A 192 11.78 -7.95 -8.76
C GLY A 192 10.35 -7.65 -9.17
N TRP A 193 9.46 -8.63 -9.00
CA TRP A 193 8.02 -8.47 -9.21
C TRP A 193 7.31 -8.03 -7.92
N GLY A 194 6.58 -6.92 -7.97
CA GLY A 194 5.57 -6.54 -6.99
C GLY A 194 5.98 -5.41 -6.04
N HIS A 195 4.95 -4.75 -5.51
CA HIS A 195 4.97 -3.70 -4.49
C HIS A 195 5.61 -2.36 -4.86
N GLU A 196 6.30 -2.21 -5.99
CA GLU A 196 6.90 -0.93 -6.37
C GLU A 196 5.85 0.16 -6.61
N ASP A 197 4.68 -0.23 -7.10
CA ASP A 197 3.56 0.64 -7.43
C ASP A 197 2.71 0.98 -6.21
N LEU A 198 2.45 0.00 -5.35
CA LEU A 198 1.84 0.16 -4.04
C LEU A 198 2.67 1.11 -3.16
N GLU A 199 3.99 0.93 -3.11
CA GLU A 199 4.88 1.77 -2.30
C GLU A 199 4.97 3.20 -2.83
N LEU A 200 5.05 3.39 -4.16
CA LEU A 200 4.96 4.71 -4.77
C LEU A 200 3.63 5.39 -4.44
N SER A 201 2.53 4.65 -4.54
CA SER A 201 1.18 5.16 -4.30
C SER A 201 0.98 5.54 -2.83
N TYR A 202 1.57 4.78 -1.91
CA TYR A 202 1.62 5.16 -0.49
C TYR A 202 2.38 6.47 -0.28
N ARG A 203 3.55 6.65 -0.91
CA ARG A 203 4.30 7.92 -0.83
C ARG A 203 3.54 9.11 -1.42
N LEU A 204 2.85 8.92 -2.55
CA LEU A 204 1.99 9.97 -3.14
C LEU A 204 0.82 10.33 -2.20
N PHE A 205 0.16 9.32 -1.62
CA PHE A 205 -0.93 9.53 -0.67
C PHE A 205 -0.49 10.28 0.59
N THR A 206 0.64 9.89 1.17
CA THR A 206 1.18 10.53 2.37
C THR A 206 1.68 11.95 2.09
N ALA A 207 2.36 12.18 0.96
CA ALA A 207 2.79 13.52 0.53
C ALA A 207 1.60 14.47 0.30
N ALA A 208 0.45 13.93 -0.12
CA ALA A 208 -0.80 14.68 -0.26
C ALA A 208 -1.60 14.83 1.06
N GLY A 209 -0.98 14.60 2.21
CA GLY A 209 -1.62 14.74 3.51
C GLY A 209 -2.69 13.68 3.77
N ARG A 210 -2.57 12.49 3.17
CA ARG A 210 -3.50 11.36 3.33
C ARG A 210 -4.93 11.68 2.90
N ALA A 211 -5.10 12.61 1.96
CA ALA A 211 -6.43 12.97 1.46
C ALA A 211 -7.01 11.81 0.62
N PRO A 212 -8.16 11.21 1.00
CA PRO A 212 -8.85 10.20 0.19
C PRO A 212 -9.10 10.69 -1.25
N GLY A 213 -9.46 11.97 -1.33
CA GLY A 213 -9.74 12.66 -2.57
C GLY A 213 -8.51 12.96 -3.44
N HIS A 214 -7.30 12.55 -3.08
CA HIS A 214 -6.12 12.72 -3.94
C HIS A 214 -6.04 11.65 -5.05
N PHE A 215 -6.64 10.49 -4.83
CA PHE A 215 -6.76 9.43 -5.83
C PHE A 215 -8.16 9.42 -6.43
N ARG A 216 -8.23 9.11 -7.72
CA ARG A 216 -9.48 8.93 -8.46
C ARG A 216 -9.41 7.64 -9.26
N PHE A 217 -10.56 7.05 -9.49
CA PHE A 217 -10.71 5.93 -10.39
C PHE A 217 -11.68 6.33 -11.51
N ASP A 218 -11.27 6.13 -12.75
CA ASP A 218 -12.12 6.26 -13.92
C ASP A 218 -12.25 4.89 -14.63
N PRO A 219 -13.45 4.26 -14.63
CA PRO A 219 -13.66 3.00 -15.31
C PRO A 219 -13.60 3.12 -16.84
N ASP A 220 -13.74 4.33 -17.40
CA ASP A 220 -13.68 4.59 -18.84
C ASP A 220 -12.24 4.83 -19.32
N ALA A 221 -11.29 5.09 -18.42
CA ALA A 221 -9.86 5.06 -18.69
C ALA A 221 -9.37 3.60 -18.74
N LEU A 222 -9.86 2.84 -19.72
CA LEU A 222 -9.79 1.38 -19.75
C LEU A 222 -8.62 0.83 -20.57
N CYS A 223 -7.96 -0.21 -20.08
CA CYS A 223 -7.09 -1.07 -20.86
C CYS A 223 -7.43 -2.55 -20.67
N HIS A 224 -7.03 -3.37 -21.64
CA HIS A 224 -7.14 -4.82 -21.56
C HIS A 224 -5.75 -5.42 -21.46
N HIS A 225 -5.49 -6.13 -20.37
CA HIS A 225 -4.24 -6.81 -20.15
C HIS A 225 -4.19 -8.07 -21.02
N LEU A 226 -3.18 -8.15 -21.89
CA LEU A 226 -2.99 -9.26 -22.80
C LEU A 226 -2.71 -10.54 -22.01
N PRO A 227 -3.27 -11.69 -22.42
CA PRO A 227 -2.86 -12.96 -21.85
C PRO A 227 -1.42 -13.25 -22.27
N HIS A 228 -0.56 -13.53 -21.30
CA HIS A 228 0.83 -13.90 -21.51
C HIS A 228 1.26 -14.91 -20.45
N PHE A 229 2.36 -15.62 -20.70
CA PHE A 229 2.92 -16.55 -19.73
C PHE A 229 3.37 -15.81 -18.46
N ARG A 230 3.03 -16.37 -17.29
CA ARG A 230 3.39 -15.82 -15.98
C ARG A 230 4.04 -16.90 -15.15
N ARG A 231 5.17 -16.58 -14.51
CA ARG A 231 5.77 -17.42 -13.46
C ARG A 231 5.15 -17.06 -12.13
N GLU A 232 3.86 -17.34 -11.98
CA GLU A 232 3.05 -16.82 -10.88
C GLU A 232 3.66 -17.11 -9.50
N ARG A 233 4.11 -18.35 -9.26
CA ARG A 233 4.78 -18.73 -8.02
C ARG A 233 6.06 -17.94 -7.75
N ASP A 234 6.91 -17.78 -8.77
CA ASP A 234 8.18 -17.04 -8.62
C ASP A 234 7.93 -15.54 -8.42
N ASN A 235 6.89 -15.01 -9.04
CA ASN A 235 6.48 -13.62 -8.92
C ASN A 235 5.97 -13.33 -7.50
N TRP A 236 5.05 -14.16 -6.98
CA TRP A 236 4.57 -14.00 -5.61
C TRP A 236 5.67 -14.19 -4.57
N ALA A 237 6.56 -15.18 -4.76
CA ALA A 237 7.71 -15.36 -3.87
C ALA A 237 8.71 -14.20 -3.90
N GLN A 238 8.75 -13.39 -4.96
CA GLN A 238 9.53 -12.15 -5.01
C GLN A 238 8.80 -11.02 -4.27
N ALA A 239 7.50 -10.86 -4.51
CA ALA A 239 6.68 -9.85 -3.83
C ALA A 239 6.72 -10.05 -2.30
N GLU A 240 6.49 -11.29 -1.83
CA GLU A 240 6.51 -11.64 -0.41
C GLU A 240 7.84 -11.28 0.28
N ARG A 241 8.98 -11.42 -0.42
CA ARG A 241 10.30 -11.07 0.12
C ARG A 241 10.49 -9.57 0.34
N MET A 242 9.71 -8.74 -0.34
CA MET A 242 9.79 -7.27 -0.24
C MET A 242 8.87 -6.70 0.84
N LEU A 243 7.95 -7.50 1.40
CA LEU A 243 7.02 -7.03 2.42
C LEU A 243 7.71 -6.47 3.68
N PRO A 244 8.73 -7.14 4.27
CA PRO A 244 9.42 -6.59 5.44
C PRO A 244 10.12 -5.25 5.12
N TYR A 245 10.65 -5.10 3.90
CA TYR A 245 11.28 -3.87 3.47
C TYR A 245 10.29 -2.69 3.42
N ILE A 246 9.04 -2.91 2.98
CA ILE A 246 7.99 -1.88 2.98
C ILE A 246 7.69 -1.43 4.41
N THR A 247 7.46 -2.39 5.31
CA THR A 247 7.11 -2.09 6.71
C THR A 247 8.27 -1.44 7.46
N GLU A 248 9.51 -1.82 7.17
CA GLU A 248 10.70 -1.20 7.76
C GLU A 248 10.91 0.23 7.24
N LYS A 249 10.75 0.44 5.94
CA LYS A 249 10.91 1.74 5.27
C LYS A 249 9.82 2.73 5.72
N HIS A 250 8.59 2.25 5.83
CA HIS A 250 7.41 3.02 6.19
C HIS A 250 6.84 2.46 7.50
N ARG A 251 7.32 2.97 8.63
CA ARG A 251 6.87 2.51 9.96
C ARG A 251 5.56 3.17 10.37
N GLY A 252 4.47 2.80 9.72
CA GLY A 252 3.15 3.32 10.04
C GLY A 252 2.08 2.24 10.08
N LEU A 253 0.97 2.54 10.77
CA LEU A 253 -0.20 1.66 10.83
C LEU A 253 -0.60 1.18 9.43
N GLU A 254 -0.60 2.07 8.45
CA GLU A 254 -1.13 1.80 7.10
C GLU A 254 -0.34 0.72 6.36
N THR A 255 0.97 0.68 6.58
CA THR A 255 1.90 -0.25 5.92
C THR A 255 2.11 -1.53 6.73
N GLU A 256 1.84 -1.50 8.03
CA GLU A 256 1.92 -2.68 8.92
C GLU A 256 0.99 -3.84 8.49
N PHE A 257 -0.12 -3.53 7.82
CA PHE A 257 -1.08 -4.54 7.32
C PHE A 257 -0.81 -5.02 5.89
N VAL A 258 0.17 -4.45 5.18
CA VAL A 258 0.41 -4.75 3.75
C VAL A 258 0.73 -6.22 3.50
N GLU A 259 1.25 -6.93 4.51
CA GLU A 259 1.53 -8.36 4.48
C GLU A 259 0.29 -9.24 4.23
N GLU A 260 -0.91 -8.77 4.56
CA GLU A 260 -2.16 -9.48 4.26
C GLU A 260 -2.60 -9.37 2.79
N GLY A 261 -1.89 -8.54 2.04
CA GLY A 261 -2.17 -8.29 0.63
C GLY A 261 -3.18 -7.16 0.40
N PRO A 262 -3.11 -6.50 -0.78
CA PRO A 262 -3.91 -5.31 -1.09
C PRO A 262 -5.42 -5.46 -0.88
N LEU A 263 -5.98 -6.63 -1.22
CA LEU A 263 -7.41 -6.88 -1.11
C LEU A 263 -7.87 -7.00 0.35
N SER A 264 -7.08 -7.62 1.24
CA SER A 264 -7.40 -7.69 2.67
C SER A 264 -7.30 -6.31 3.32
N VAL A 265 -6.23 -5.57 3.02
CA VAL A 265 -5.98 -4.22 3.56
C VAL A 265 -7.12 -3.25 3.24
N CYS A 266 -7.71 -3.38 2.04
CA CYS A 266 -8.86 -2.58 1.63
C CYS A 266 -10.04 -2.70 2.60
N ASP A 267 -10.27 -3.88 3.18
CA ASP A 267 -11.39 -4.12 4.08
C ASP A 267 -11.00 -3.90 5.56
N THR A 268 -9.77 -4.29 5.94
CA THR A 268 -9.34 -4.28 7.35
C THR A 268 -8.94 -2.88 7.83
N LEU A 269 -8.16 -2.14 7.05
CA LEU A 269 -7.60 -0.86 7.48
C LEU A 269 -8.68 0.23 7.72
N PRO A 270 -9.75 0.37 6.90
CA PRO A 270 -10.84 1.30 7.22
C PRO A 270 -11.51 1.03 8.58
N VAL A 271 -11.70 -0.26 8.91
CA VAL A 271 -12.29 -0.67 10.19
C VAL A 271 -11.37 -0.28 11.34
N TYR A 272 -10.06 -0.49 11.19
CA TYR A 272 -9.07 -0.07 12.18
C TYR A 272 -9.02 1.44 12.38
N LEU A 273 -8.94 2.21 11.30
CA LEU A 273 -8.95 3.67 11.37
C LEU A 273 -10.21 4.18 12.10
N ARG A 274 -11.38 3.58 11.84
CA ARG A 274 -12.62 3.90 12.57
C ARG A 274 -12.53 3.55 14.06
N ARG A 275 -12.10 2.34 14.41
CA ARG A 275 -11.98 1.89 15.81
C ARG A 275 -10.95 2.71 16.59
N LEU A 276 -9.83 3.05 15.96
CA LEU A 276 -8.79 3.90 16.53
C LEU A 276 -9.34 5.29 16.86
N ARG A 277 -10.09 5.93 15.95
CA ARG A 277 -10.76 7.21 16.24
C ARG A 277 -11.66 7.13 17.47
N LEU A 278 -12.47 6.07 17.57
CA LEU A 278 -13.33 5.85 18.74
C LEU A 278 -12.51 5.68 20.02
N LEU A 279 -11.44 4.89 19.97
CA LEU A 279 -10.53 4.70 21.09
C LEU A 279 -9.88 6.02 21.53
N HIS A 280 -9.37 6.82 20.58
CA HIS A 280 -8.73 8.10 20.86
C HIS A 280 -9.71 9.11 21.46
N ALA A 281 -10.96 9.15 20.98
CA ALA A 281 -11.99 10.02 21.51
C ALA A 281 -12.43 9.61 22.93
N ALA A 282 -12.42 8.32 23.24
CA ALA A 282 -12.93 7.79 24.48
C ALA A 282 -11.87 7.65 25.60
N VAL A 283 -10.58 7.51 25.25
CA VAL A 283 -9.49 7.37 26.24
C VAL A 283 -8.70 8.68 26.32
N PRO A 284 -8.91 9.51 27.37
CA PRO A 284 -8.13 10.73 27.56
C PRO A 284 -6.69 10.42 28.02
N GLY A 285 -5.76 11.35 27.81
CA GLY A 285 -4.35 11.18 28.18
C GLY A 285 -4.15 10.78 29.64
N ALA A 286 -4.80 11.45 30.59
CA ALA A 286 -4.67 11.14 32.02
C ALA A 286 -5.08 9.70 32.39
N ALA A 287 -5.96 9.05 31.62
CA ALA A 287 -6.36 7.67 31.89
C ALA A 287 -5.30 6.67 31.35
N ARG A 288 -4.55 7.05 30.32
CA ARG A 288 -3.38 6.30 29.81
C ARG A 288 -2.26 6.28 30.84
N ASP A 289 -2.06 7.41 31.51
CA ASP A 289 -1.11 7.60 32.59
C ASP A 289 -1.38 6.63 33.75
N GLU A 290 -2.65 6.51 34.15
CA GLU A 290 -3.10 5.58 35.17
C GLU A 290 -2.89 4.12 34.75
N ALA A 291 -3.17 3.77 33.50
CA ALA A 291 -2.96 2.43 32.97
C ALA A 291 -1.48 2.04 32.87
N LEU A 292 -0.57 2.99 32.65
CA LEU A 292 0.87 2.77 32.73
C LEU A 292 1.34 2.63 34.19
N ALA A 293 0.79 3.42 35.11
CA ALA A 293 1.08 3.31 36.54
C ALA A 293 0.63 1.97 37.15
N ALA A 294 -0.34 1.30 36.54
CA ALA A 294 -0.80 -0.04 36.90
C ALA A 294 0.17 -1.17 36.52
N LEU A 295 1.25 -0.89 35.79
CA LEU A 295 2.27 -1.89 35.48
C LEU A 295 2.93 -2.43 36.76
N PRO A 296 3.27 -3.73 36.83
CA PRO A 296 3.89 -4.33 38.03
C PRO A 296 5.25 -3.72 38.42
N ALA A 297 5.91 -3.06 37.46
CA ALA A 297 7.14 -2.32 37.69
C ALA A 297 7.13 -1.06 36.82
N PRO A 298 7.75 0.06 37.27
CA PRO A 298 7.87 1.28 36.49
C PRO A 298 8.49 1.05 35.11
N LEU A 299 8.24 1.98 34.18
CA LEU A 299 8.97 2.01 32.92
C LEU A 299 10.46 2.18 33.20
N ALA A 300 11.26 1.35 32.53
CA ALA A 300 12.70 1.28 32.69
C ALA A 300 13.36 1.09 31.31
N PRO A 301 14.65 1.43 31.17
CA PRO A 301 15.41 1.19 29.94
C PRO A 301 15.26 -0.25 29.44
N GLY A 302 15.17 -0.41 28.11
CA GLY A 302 15.01 -1.73 27.49
C GLY A 302 13.56 -2.23 27.40
N ARG A 303 12.56 -1.39 27.72
CA ARG A 303 11.15 -1.63 27.38
C ARG A 303 10.78 -0.96 26.05
N LEU A 304 9.88 -1.60 25.31
CA LEU A 304 9.16 -1.01 24.18
C LEU A 304 7.75 -0.67 24.62
N VAL A 305 7.31 0.57 24.42
CA VAL A 305 5.92 0.99 24.68
C VAL A 305 5.28 1.43 23.37
N VAL A 306 4.17 0.79 23.04
CA VAL A 306 3.33 1.07 21.87
C VAL A 306 1.99 1.58 22.38
N GLY A 307 1.60 2.79 22.03
CA GLY A 307 0.41 3.44 22.58
C GLY A 307 0.11 4.75 21.89
N ALA A 308 -0.97 5.43 22.27
CA ALA A 308 -1.35 6.71 21.68
C ALA A 308 -1.19 7.89 22.66
N GLY A 309 -0.66 9.02 22.18
CA GLY A 309 -0.43 10.23 22.97
C GLY A 309 0.72 10.14 23.96
N LEU A 310 1.75 9.33 23.64
CA LEU A 310 2.93 9.11 24.50
C LEU A 310 3.90 10.31 24.52
N ALA A 311 3.82 11.23 23.56
CA ALA A 311 4.75 12.36 23.44
C ALA A 311 4.67 13.43 24.56
N LYS A 312 3.70 13.38 25.48
CA LYS A 312 3.68 14.27 26.66
C LYS A 312 4.61 13.74 27.76
N ARG A 313 5.69 14.50 28.02
CA ARG A 313 6.86 14.22 28.88
C ARG A 313 6.57 14.01 30.39
N SER A 314 5.96 12.90 30.79
CA SER A 314 5.97 12.43 32.19
C SER A 314 6.59 11.04 32.37
N TRP A 315 7.16 10.45 31.32
CA TRP A 315 7.51 9.03 31.25
C TRP A 315 9.02 8.74 31.18
N GLU A 316 9.88 9.76 31.37
CA GLU A 316 11.32 9.52 31.44
C GLU A 316 11.63 8.70 32.70
N PRO A 317 12.21 7.50 32.58
CA PRO A 317 12.58 6.71 33.76
C PRO A 317 13.52 7.52 34.65
N ALA A 318 13.25 7.54 35.95
CA ALA A 318 14.02 8.32 36.94
C ALA A 318 15.52 7.96 36.97
N GLU A 319 15.90 6.76 36.50
CA GLU A 319 17.29 6.32 36.35
C GLU A 319 17.52 5.70 34.95
N GLY A 320 18.26 6.42 34.10
CA GLY A 320 19.27 5.86 33.18
C GLY A 320 18.84 5.17 31.87
N GLY A 321 18.27 5.90 30.90
CA GLY A 321 18.26 5.49 29.48
C GLY A 321 16.87 5.60 28.81
N PRO A 322 16.80 5.78 27.47
CA PRO A 322 15.52 5.98 26.80
C PRO A 322 14.69 4.69 26.78
N VAL A 323 13.41 4.80 27.13
CA VAL A 323 12.39 3.81 26.76
C VAL A 323 12.14 3.96 25.26
N GLU A 324 12.00 2.86 24.53
CA GLU A 324 11.64 2.94 23.12
C GLU A 324 10.13 3.13 23.01
N LEU A 325 9.71 4.24 22.39
CA LEU A 325 8.31 4.63 22.31
C LEU A 325 7.86 4.61 20.85
N ILE A 326 6.75 3.93 20.59
CA ILE A 326 5.96 4.05 19.37
C ILE A 326 4.69 4.78 19.75
N ASP A 327 4.69 6.09 19.53
CA ASP A 327 3.52 6.94 19.73
C ASP A 327 2.62 6.87 18.50
N HIS A 328 1.59 6.04 18.57
CA HIS A 328 0.52 6.00 17.60
C HIS A 328 -0.28 7.30 17.65
N ARG A 329 -0.32 7.99 16.51
CA ARG A 329 -1.06 9.24 16.37
C ARG A 329 -2.33 9.00 15.55
N PRO A 330 -3.42 9.73 15.85
CA PRO A 330 -4.62 9.62 15.04
C PRO A 330 -4.31 10.10 13.61
N PRO A 331 -4.93 9.50 12.57
CA PRO A 331 -4.72 9.88 11.18
C PRO A 331 -4.94 11.37 10.88
N GLU A 332 -5.80 12.03 11.66
CA GLU A 332 -6.14 13.46 11.54
C GLU A 332 -5.04 14.40 12.03
N SER A 333 -4.00 13.87 12.69
CA SER A 333 -2.88 14.68 13.19
C SER A 333 -2.00 15.28 12.09
N GLY A 334 -2.14 14.82 10.85
CA GLY A 334 -1.27 15.19 9.71
C GLY A 334 0.08 14.49 9.71
N GLU A 335 0.44 13.82 10.80
CA GLU A 335 1.66 13.01 10.92
C GLU A 335 1.36 11.52 10.65
N ALA A 336 2.41 10.73 10.41
CA ALA A 336 2.23 9.31 10.16
C ALA A 336 1.72 8.58 11.42
N PRO A 337 0.61 7.81 11.34
CA PRO A 337 0.16 7.01 12.47
C PRO A 337 1.21 5.93 12.76
N GLY A 338 1.73 5.85 13.99
CA GLY A 338 2.68 4.82 14.40
C GLY A 338 2.11 3.40 14.35
N LEU A 339 2.98 2.40 14.55
CA LEU A 339 2.61 0.98 14.55
C LEU A 339 1.66 0.65 15.72
N VAL A 340 0.82 -0.36 15.55
CA VAL A 340 -0.01 -0.96 16.62
C VAL A 340 0.64 -2.19 17.24
N GLY A 341 1.69 -2.73 16.63
CA GLY A 341 2.53 -3.78 17.20
C GLY A 341 2.19 -5.20 16.76
N ILE A 342 1.53 -5.35 15.61
CA ILE A 342 1.33 -6.66 14.95
C ILE A 342 2.54 -7.07 14.12
N HIS A 343 3.35 -6.10 13.67
CA HIS A 343 4.65 -6.32 13.04
C HIS A 343 5.66 -5.31 13.59
N LEU A 344 6.78 -5.79 14.12
CA LEU A 344 7.77 -4.97 14.80
C LEU A 344 9.14 -5.09 14.11
N PRO A 345 9.72 -3.99 13.61
CA PRO A 345 10.98 -3.99 12.87
C PRO A 345 12.18 -4.05 13.83
N TYR A 346 12.13 -4.97 14.79
CA TYR A 346 13.15 -5.19 15.81
C TYR A 346 13.64 -6.64 15.79
N PRO A 347 14.93 -6.88 16.09
CA PRO A 347 15.46 -8.23 16.26
C PRO A 347 14.79 -8.99 17.40
N ASP A 348 14.90 -10.32 17.35
CA ASP A 348 14.46 -11.21 18.41
C ASP A 348 15.11 -10.83 19.76
N HIS A 349 14.30 -10.91 20.83
CA HIS A 349 14.74 -10.67 22.21
C HIS A 349 15.40 -9.30 22.46
N ARG A 350 15.11 -8.30 21.63
CA ARG A 350 15.63 -6.93 21.78
C ARG A 350 15.22 -6.27 23.09
N PHE A 351 14.02 -6.53 23.59
CA PHE A 351 13.43 -5.84 24.73
C PHE A 351 13.21 -6.77 25.93
N ALA A 352 13.24 -6.19 27.13
CA ALA A 352 12.81 -6.91 28.32
C ALA A 352 11.29 -7.15 28.27
N ASP A 353 10.53 -6.08 28.06
CA ASP A 353 9.07 -6.09 28.03
C ASP A 353 8.55 -5.24 26.86
N LEU A 354 7.45 -5.68 26.26
CA LEU A 354 6.61 -4.87 25.38
C LEU A 354 5.35 -4.45 26.15
N VAL A 355 5.00 -3.17 26.11
CA VAL A 355 3.76 -2.64 26.66
C VAL A 355 2.91 -2.13 25.51
N ASN A 356 1.70 -2.66 25.34
CA ASN A 356 0.71 -2.15 24.41
C ASN A 356 -0.43 -1.48 25.18
N LEU A 357 -0.56 -0.16 25.01
CA LEU A 357 -1.49 0.68 25.75
C LEU A 357 -2.75 0.94 24.94
N ASP A 358 -3.83 0.24 25.30
CA ASP A 358 -5.18 0.30 24.71
C ASP A 358 -5.31 -0.04 23.21
N LEU A 359 -4.25 0.06 22.40
CA LEU A 359 -4.32 -0.19 20.95
C LEU A 359 -4.70 -1.63 20.62
N TRP A 360 -4.26 -2.60 21.43
CA TRP A 360 -4.63 -4.01 21.28
C TRP A 360 -6.15 -4.24 21.28
N ARG A 361 -6.92 -3.32 21.87
CA ARG A 361 -8.38 -3.42 21.98
C ARG A 361 -9.09 -3.20 20.64
N VAL A 362 -8.46 -2.54 19.68
CA VAL A 362 -9.04 -2.34 18.35
C VAL A 362 -8.86 -3.55 17.44
N LEU A 363 -7.91 -4.42 17.76
CA LEU A 363 -7.48 -5.57 16.96
C LEU A 363 -8.57 -6.64 16.82
N THR A 364 -8.63 -7.29 15.66
CA THR A 364 -9.37 -8.55 15.54
C THR A 364 -8.66 -9.66 16.33
N PRO A 365 -9.33 -10.78 16.66
CA PRO A 365 -8.69 -11.89 17.36
C PRO A 365 -7.42 -12.41 16.67
N GLU A 366 -7.41 -12.46 15.34
CA GLU A 366 -6.23 -12.85 14.55
C GLU A 366 -5.07 -11.86 14.76
N HIS A 367 -5.34 -10.57 14.64
CA HIS A 367 -4.31 -9.53 14.80
C HIS A 367 -3.82 -9.40 16.24
N LEU A 368 -4.69 -9.59 17.23
CA LEU A 368 -4.27 -9.68 18.63
C LEU A 368 -3.32 -10.86 18.85
N SER A 369 -3.63 -12.01 18.24
CA SER A 369 -2.74 -13.18 18.29
C SER A 369 -1.38 -12.88 17.66
N ARG A 370 -1.35 -12.20 16.51
CA ARG A 370 -0.11 -11.76 15.85
C ARG A 370 0.67 -10.79 16.75
N LEU A 371 0.03 -9.79 17.35
CA LEU A 371 0.66 -8.87 18.31
C LEU A 371 1.31 -9.62 19.47
N ILE A 372 0.63 -10.61 20.03
CA ILE A 372 1.17 -11.39 21.15
C ILE A 372 2.38 -12.21 20.71
N LEU A 373 2.30 -12.92 19.59
CA LEU A 373 3.41 -13.73 19.07
C LEU A 373 4.62 -12.86 18.71
N GLU A 374 4.37 -11.73 18.04
CA GLU A 374 5.39 -10.78 17.63
C GLU A 374 6.02 -10.08 18.84
N GLY A 375 5.20 -9.65 19.81
CA GLY A 375 5.67 -9.10 21.06
C GLY A 375 6.53 -10.10 21.85
N LEU A 376 6.15 -11.39 21.89
CA LEU A 376 6.93 -12.46 22.51
C LEU A 376 8.14 -12.91 21.68
N ARG A 377 8.27 -12.49 20.42
CA ARG A 377 9.48 -12.63 19.61
C ARG A 377 10.51 -11.58 20.03
N VAL A 378 10.10 -10.32 20.11
CA VAL A 378 11.01 -9.19 20.40
C VAL A 378 11.23 -8.95 21.90
N ALA A 379 10.34 -9.43 22.77
CA ALA A 379 10.38 -9.20 24.22
C ALA A 379 10.18 -10.47 25.05
N ARG A 380 10.54 -10.44 26.34
CA ARG A 380 10.35 -11.58 27.26
C ARG A 380 8.90 -11.69 27.76
N ALA A 381 8.18 -10.56 27.78
CA ALA A 381 6.78 -10.48 28.17
C ALA A 381 6.07 -9.38 27.39
N VAL A 382 4.77 -9.57 27.18
CA VAL A 382 3.87 -8.56 26.62
C VAL A 382 2.88 -8.14 27.69
N TYR A 383 2.72 -6.83 27.89
CA TYR A 383 1.74 -6.24 28.78
C TYR A 383 0.67 -5.54 27.95
N LEU A 384 -0.57 -6.00 28.05
CA LEU A 384 -1.72 -5.32 27.47
C LEU A 384 -2.34 -4.43 28.55
N CYS A 385 -2.06 -3.14 28.47
CA CYS A 385 -2.65 -2.15 29.36
C CYS A 385 -4.03 -1.76 28.85
N HIS A 386 -5.00 -1.73 29.76
CA HIS A 386 -6.41 -1.54 29.48
C HIS A 386 -6.96 -0.41 30.35
N THR A 387 -7.44 0.66 29.73
CA THR A 387 -8.14 1.73 30.45
C THR A 387 -9.64 1.40 30.59
N LYS A 388 -10.18 1.38 31.82
CA LYS A 388 -11.55 0.91 32.15
C LYS A 388 -12.69 1.93 31.94
N SER A 389 -12.42 3.08 31.34
CA SER A 389 -13.37 4.20 31.23
C SER A 389 -13.67 4.59 29.77
N VAL A 390 -14.06 3.61 28.95
CA VAL A 390 -14.40 3.82 27.52
C VAL A 390 -15.91 3.57 27.32
N PRO A 391 -16.77 4.60 27.45
CA PRO A 391 -18.20 4.47 27.19
C PRO A 391 -18.46 3.88 25.80
N GLY A 392 -19.29 2.84 25.71
CA GLY A 392 -19.64 2.21 24.43
C GLY A 392 -18.53 1.35 23.80
N ALA A 393 -17.44 1.03 24.52
CA ALA A 393 -16.35 0.18 24.01
C ALA A 393 -16.85 -1.13 23.38
N ALA A 394 -17.75 -1.84 24.06
CA ALA A 394 -18.33 -3.10 23.56
C ALA A 394 -19.14 -2.87 22.27
N ALA A 395 -19.96 -1.81 22.22
CA ALA A 395 -20.73 -1.45 21.03
C ALA A 395 -19.83 -1.00 19.85
N ALA A 396 -18.63 -0.50 20.14
CA ALA A 396 -17.60 -0.17 19.16
C ALA A 396 -16.77 -1.41 18.71
N GLY A 397 -17.03 -2.59 19.29
CA GLY A 397 -16.30 -3.82 19.01
C GLY A 397 -14.89 -3.85 19.61
N LEU A 398 -14.64 -3.09 20.68
CA LEU A 398 -13.36 -3.05 21.38
C LEU A 398 -13.32 -4.13 22.48
N ALA A 399 -12.18 -4.80 22.61
CA ALA A 399 -11.99 -5.75 23.70
C ALA A 399 -12.10 -5.05 25.07
N GLY A 400 -12.89 -5.65 25.96
CA GLY A 400 -13.34 -5.02 27.21
C GLY A 400 -13.14 -5.85 28.47
N ASP A 401 -13.03 -7.16 28.36
CA ASP A 401 -12.96 -8.09 29.49
C ASP A 401 -11.56 -8.73 29.55
N PRO A 402 -10.71 -8.34 30.54
CA PRO A 402 -9.34 -8.85 30.64
C PRO A 402 -9.26 -10.36 30.91
N GLU A 403 -10.20 -10.94 31.65
CA GLU A 403 -10.20 -12.36 31.99
C GLU A 403 -10.55 -13.19 30.74
N TYR A 404 -11.59 -12.78 30.02
CA TYR A 404 -11.93 -13.40 28.73
C TYR A 404 -10.76 -13.37 27.74
N VAL A 405 -10.02 -12.26 27.68
CA VAL A 405 -8.82 -12.16 26.84
C VAL A 405 -7.72 -13.13 27.32
N CYS A 406 -7.52 -13.30 28.63
CA CYS A 406 -6.58 -14.30 29.14
C CYS A 406 -6.98 -15.72 28.73
N ASP A 407 -8.26 -16.07 28.83
CA ASP A 407 -8.77 -17.38 28.42
C ASP A 407 -8.49 -17.67 26.94
N LEU A 408 -8.68 -16.67 26.07
CA LEU A 408 -8.37 -16.80 24.64
C LEU A 408 -6.87 -16.97 24.37
N LEU A 409 -6.02 -16.30 25.14
CA LEU A 409 -4.57 -16.35 25.00
C LEU A 409 -3.93 -17.57 25.69
N ALA A 410 -4.66 -18.23 26.60
CA ALA A 410 -4.16 -19.36 27.37
C ALA A 410 -3.67 -20.52 26.48
N ALA A 411 -4.22 -20.67 25.28
CA ALA A 411 -3.79 -21.69 24.32
C ALA A 411 -2.36 -21.47 23.78
N CYS A 412 -1.91 -20.23 23.64
CA CYS A 412 -0.65 -19.88 23.00
C CYS A 412 0.43 -19.36 23.97
N CYS A 413 0.06 -18.88 25.16
CA CYS A 413 0.99 -18.29 26.12
C CYS A 413 0.49 -18.42 27.58
N ASP A 414 1.34 -18.14 28.57
CA ASP A 414 0.92 -17.92 29.96
C ASP A 414 0.41 -16.47 30.09
N ALA A 415 -0.90 -16.29 29.88
CA ALA A 415 -1.59 -15.01 30.00
C ALA A 415 -2.32 -14.93 31.34
N ARG A 416 -2.11 -13.84 32.09
CA ARG A 416 -2.79 -13.59 33.38
C ARG A 416 -3.08 -12.11 33.56
N VAL A 417 -4.19 -11.81 34.22
CA VAL A 417 -4.43 -10.49 34.77
C VAL A 417 -3.47 -10.28 35.96
N VAL A 418 -2.57 -9.31 35.84
CA VAL A 418 -1.57 -8.97 36.88
C VAL A 418 -1.93 -7.72 37.67
N HIS A 419 -2.90 -6.96 37.16
CA HIS A 419 -3.52 -5.84 37.86
C HIS A 419 -4.97 -5.72 37.37
N ASP A 420 -5.92 -5.56 38.29
CA ASP A 420 -7.29 -5.22 37.97
C ASP A 420 -7.85 -4.21 38.98
N GLY A 421 -7.79 -2.93 38.62
CA GLY A 421 -8.28 -1.83 39.44
C GLY A 421 -9.61 -1.28 38.94
N GLU A 422 -10.05 -0.18 39.54
CA GLU A 422 -11.25 0.54 39.10
C GLU A 422 -11.03 1.27 37.75
N ARG A 423 -9.81 1.79 37.55
CA ARG A 423 -9.49 2.67 36.40
C ARG A 423 -8.72 1.98 35.28
N ALA A 424 -7.99 0.91 35.59
CA ALA A 424 -7.19 0.18 34.62
C ALA A 424 -7.08 -1.32 34.96
N ALA A 425 -6.76 -2.11 33.94
CA ALA A 425 -6.34 -3.50 34.07
C ALA A 425 -5.07 -3.74 33.27
N VAL A 426 -4.28 -4.74 33.65
CA VAL A 426 -3.08 -5.14 32.94
C VAL A 426 -3.06 -6.65 32.80
N ILE A 427 -3.00 -7.11 31.55
CA ILE A 427 -2.77 -8.52 31.22
C ILE A 427 -1.28 -8.67 30.92
N ARG A 428 -0.65 -9.70 31.49
CA ARG A 428 0.71 -10.10 31.15
C ARG A 428 0.69 -11.43 30.42
N ALA A 429 1.25 -11.46 29.21
CA ALA A 429 1.49 -12.68 28.43
C ALA A 429 2.99 -13.02 28.41
N LYS A 430 3.32 -14.31 28.59
CA LYS A 430 4.70 -14.85 28.50
C LYS A 430 4.73 -16.17 27.74
N ARG A 431 5.88 -16.51 27.16
CA ARG A 431 6.12 -17.89 26.67
C ARG A 431 6.02 -18.87 27.85
N ARG A 432 5.49 -20.06 27.57
CA ARG A 432 5.38 -21.15 28.56
C ARG A 432 6.74 -21.69 28.97
#